data_AF-H8Y670-F1
#
_entry.id   AF-H8Y670-F1
#
_cell.length_a   1.000
_cell.length_b   1.000
_cell.length_c   1.000
_cell.angle_alpha   90.00
_cell.angle_beta   90.00
_cell.angle_gamma   90.00
#
_symmetry.space_group_name_H-M   'P 1'
#
loop_
_entity.id
_entity.type
_entity.pdbx_description
1 polymer ?
#
loop_
_entity_poly.entity_id
_entity_poly.type
_entity_poly.pdbx_seq_one_letter_code
_entity_poly.pdbx_strand_id
1 'polypeptide(L)'
;MSIKTIETPIFECETGNYHTFCPISCVAWLYQKIEDSFFLVIGTKTCGYFLQNALGVMIFAEPRYAMAELEEGDISAKLNDYGELRRLCLQIRKDRNPSVIVWIGTCTTEIIKMDLEGIAPKLETEIGIPIVVARANGLDYAFTQGEDTVLAALTHRCPEHRISSDKQCQIDQKIFPDLLTKQIKKNYWEDKSDNHPPLVLFGSLPSTVASQLNLELKRQSIRVSGWLPAQRYTELPSLGKGIYVCGVNPFLSRTATTLMRRRGCKLIGAPFPIGPDGTRAWIEKICSAFSIQPKGLEERENQVWNNLRDYLDLLRGKSVFFMGDNLLEISLSRFLIRCGMIVYEIGIPYMDERYQASELALLQSTCNKMHIPMPRIVEKPDNYNQIQRMRELEPDLAITGMAHANPLEARGINTKWSVEFTFAQIHGFTNVKDLLELITRPLRRNDSLRDLGWTNLSV
;
A
#
# COMPACT_ATOMS: atom_id res chain seq x y z
N MET A 1 -26.52 -4.94 -36.29
CA MET A 1 -26.60 -4.31 -34.95
C MET A 1 -25.51 -4.93 -34.10
N SER A 2 -24.41 -4.21 -33.84
CA SER A 2 -23.38 -4.69 -32.90
C SER A 2 -23.97 -4.63 -31.51
N ILE A 3 -24.21 -5.78 -30.89
CA ILE A 3 -24.56 -5.86 -29.47
C ILE A 3 -23.35 -5.30 -28.73
N LYS A 4 -23.46 -4.08 -28.20
CA LYS A 4 -22.53 -3.59 -27.18
C LYS A 4 -22.83 -4.38 -25.92
N THR A 5 -22.25 -5.58 -25.79
CA THR A 5 -22.11 -6.22 -24.50
C THR A 5 -21.24 -5.31 -23.66
N ILE A 6 -21.85 -4.55 -22.77
CA ILE A 6 -21.13 -3.94 -21.66
C ILE A 6 -20.74 -5.13 -20.80
N GLU A 7 -19.57 -5.72 -21.08
CA GLU A 7 -19.04 -6.83 -20.29
C GLU A 7 -18.76 -6.31 -18.88
N THR A 8 -19.66 -6.62 -17.96
CA THR A 8 -19.48 -6.42 -16.53
C THR A 8 -18.32 -7.30 -16.06
N PRO A 9 -17.41 -6.81 -15.20
CA PRO A 9 -16.38 -7.67 -14.62
C PRO A 9 -16.99 -8.92 -14.00
N ILE A 10 -16.45 -10.08 -14.39
CA ILE A 10 -16.80 -11.36 -13.77
C ILE A 10 -16.00 -11.45 -12.47
N PHE A 11 -16.70 -11.31 -11.35
CA PHE A 11 -16.15 -11.50 -10.02
C PHE A 11 -16.47 -12.90 -9.53
N GLU A 12 -15.43 -13.60 -9.11
CA GLU A 12 -15.54 -14.92 -8.49
C GLU A 12 -14.78 -14.92 -7.17
N CYS A 13 -15.19 -15.81 -6.26
CA CYS A 13 -14.54 -15.99 -4.97
C CYS A 13 -14.25 -17.48 -4.78
N GLU A 14 -12.99 -17.82 -4.50
CA GLU A 14 -12.56 -19.19 -4.24
C GLU A 14 -12.32 -19.42 -2.73
N THR A 15 -11.57 -20.47 -2.38
CA THR A 15 -11.42 -20.98 -1.01
C THR A 15 -10.55 -20.10 -0.11
N GLY A 16 -9.71 -19.23 -0.68
CA GLY A 16 -8.67 -18.51 0.04
C GLY A 16 -7.42 -19.33 0.34
N ASN A 17 -7.25 -20.50 -0.30
CA ASN A 17 -6.03 -21.31 -0.18
C ASN A 17 -4.94 -20.80 -1.13
N TYR A 18 -4.31 -19.68 -0.78
CA TYR A 18 -3.24 -19.08 -1.56
C TYR A 18 -2.03 -18.71 -0.69
N HIS A 19 -0.87 -18.58 -1.35
CA HIS A 19 0.32 -18.05 -0.72
C HIS A 19 0.29 -16.52 -0.74
N THR A 20 0.40 -15.92 0.44
CA THR A 20 0.68 -14.49 0.63
C THR A 20 1.54 -14.31 1.87
N PHE A 21 2.18 -13.15 1.99
CA PHE A 21 2.94 -12.80 3.18
C PHE A 21 2.03 -12.43 4.34
N CYS A 22 2.47 -12.73 5.56
CA CYS A 22 1.78 -12.26 6.75
C CYS A 22 1.82 -10.72 6.81
N PRO A 23 0.72 -10.04 7.20
CA PRO A 23 0.66 -8.57 7.26
C PRO A 23 1.70 -7.91 8.16
N ILE A 24 2.27 -8.64 9.13
CA ILE A 24 3.38 -8.14 9.93
C ILE A 24 4.60 -7.75 9.08
N SER A 25 4.71 -8.24 7.84
CA SER A 25 5.74 -7.81 6.89
C SER A 25 5.74 -6.31 6.63
N CYS A 26 4.64 -5.59 6.86
CA CYS A 26 4.60 -4.13 6.75
C CYS A 26 5.63 -3.40 7.61
N VAL A 27 6.09 -4.03 8.70
CA VAL A 27 7.18 -3.44 9.50
C VAL A 27 8.41 -3.17 8.63
N ALA A 28 8.69 -4.01 7.63
CA ALA A 28 9.89 -3.98 6.80
C ALA A 28 10.11 -2.65 6.09
N TRP A 29 9.02 -2.07 5.56
CA TRP A 29 9.10 -0.79 4.86
C TRP A 29 8.62 0.38 5.73
N LEU A 30 7.73 0.14 6.70
CA LEU A 30 7.20 1.23 7.54
C LEU A 30 8.21 1.74 8.57
N TYR A 31 9.08 0.89 9.14
CA TYR A 31 10.13 1.39 10.04
C TYR A 31 11.14 2.26 9.27
N GLN A 32 11.37 1.96 7.99
CA GLN A 32 12.23 2.78 7.12
C GLN A 32 11.54 4.09 6.75
N LYS A 33 10.22 4.05 6.49
CA LYS A 33 9.43 5.22 6.13
C LYS A 33 9.27 6.22 7.28
N ILE A 34 8.98 5.73 8.49
CA ILE A 34 8.76 6.53 9.69
C ILE A 34 10.03 6.46 10.55
N GLU A 35 10.95 7.39 10.30
CA GLU A 35 12.34 7.33 10.78
C GLU A 35 12.47 7.31 12.31
N ASP A 36 11.52 7.94 13.01
CA ASP A 36 11.48 8.11 14.46
C ASP A 36 10.53 7.11 15.15
N SER A 37 10.13 6.05 14.46
CA SER A 37 9.28 4.97 15.00
C SER A 37 10.07 3.75 15.47
N PHE A 38 9.47 2.96 16.36
CA PHE A 38 9.91 1.60 16.69
C PHE A 38 8.73 0.63 16.61
N PHE A 39 8.89 -0.48 15.91
CA PHE A 39 7.84 -1.50 15.76
C PHE A 39 8.06 -2.68 16.72
N LEU A 40 7.15 -2.90 17.66
CA LEU A 40 7.17 -4.04 18.56
C LEU A 40 6.11 -5.06 18.14
N VAL A 41 6.54 -6.21 17.64
CA VAL A 41 5.65 -7.28 17.18
C VAL A 41 5.42 -8.25 18.33
N ILE A 42 4.18 -8.33 18.82
CA ILE A 42 3.82 -9.12 20.01
C ILE A 42 3.27 -10.46 19.53
N GLY A 43 4.08 -11.51 19.60
CA GLY A 43 3.75 -12.80 18.97
C GLY A 43 4.72 -13.90 19.32
N THR A 44 4.81 -14.92 18.48
CA THR A 44 5.62 -16.12 18.75
C THR A 44 6.89 -16.16 17.91
N LYS A 45 7.72 -17.19 18.13
CA LYS A 45 8.85 -17.53 17.25
C LYS A 45 8.48 -17.65 15.79
N THR A 46 7.25 -18.07 15.45
CA THR A 46 6.79 -18.16 14.06
C THR A 46 6.80 -16.78 13.39
N CYS A 47 6.32 -15.75 14.09
CA CYS A 47 6.34 -14.37 13.60
C CYS A 47 7.78 -13.85 13.46
N GLY A 48 8.63 -14.14 14.45
CA GLY A 48 10.05 -13.78 14.42
C GLY A 48 10.81 -14.44 13.26
N TYR A 49 10.60 -15.75 13.07
CA TYR A 49 11.19 -16.51 11.97
C TYR A 49 10.75 -15.96 10.61
N PHE A 50 9.46 -15.66 10.43
CA PHE A 50 8.98 -15.05 9.20
C PHE A 50 9.68 -13.72 8.91
N LEU A 51 9.70 -12.78 9.86
CA LEU A 51 10.30 -11.46 9.65
C LEU A 51 11.80 -11.55 9.39
N GLN A 52 12.52 -12.38 10.15
CA GLN A 52 13.95 -12.59 9.96
C GLN A 52 14.29 -13.07 8.54
N ASN A 53 13.50 -14.01 8.00
CA ASN A 53 13.74 -14.53 6.65
C ASN A 53 13.22 -13.59 5.55
N ALA A 54 12.08 -12.94 5.75
CA ALA A 54 11.48 -12.04 4.76
C ALA A 54 12.29 -10.75 4.57
N LEU A 55 12.89 -10.23 5.64
CA LEU A 55 13.74 -9.02 5.59
C LEU A 55 15.11 -9.28 4.93
N GLY A 56 15.55 -10.54 4.88
CA GLY A 56 16.85 -10.90 4.36
C GLY A 56 17.97 -10.08 4.99
N VAL A 57 18.73 -9.36 4.17
CA VAL A 57 19.90 -8.57 4.60
C VAL A 57 19.54 -7.43 5.57
N MET A 58 18.31 -6.90 5.51
CA MET A 58 17.88 -5.78 6.35
C MET A 58 17.90 -6.12 7.85
N ILE A 59 17.88 -7.40 8.23
CA ILE A 59 17.94 -7.82 9.63
C ILE A 59 19.27 -7.46 10.30
N PHE A 60 20.36 -7.38 9.53
CA PHE A 60 21.70 -7.07 10.03
C PHE A 60 21.97 -5.57 10.12
N ALA A 61 21.06 -4.73 9.64
CA ALA A 61 21.17 -3.27 9.65
C ALA A 61 20.59 -2.63 10.92
N GLU A 62 20.59 -3.35 12.05
CA GLU A 62 20.02 -2.94 13.34
C GLU A 62 18.63 -2.29 13.21
N PRO A 63 17.64 -2.99 12.61
CA PRO A 63 16.38 -2.38 12.24
C PRO A 63 15.59 -1.91 13.49
N ARG A 64 14.73 -0.91 13.31
CA ARG A 64 13.89 -0.34 14.37
C ARG A 64 12.62 -1.17 14.60
N TYR A 65 12.80 -2.48 14.73
CA TYR A 65 11.74 -3.38 15.16
C TYR A 65 12.31 -4.47 16.10
N ALA A 66 11.45 -5.04 16.93
CA ALA A 66 11.77 -6.22 17.72
C ALA A 66 10.54 -7.11 17.91
N MET A 67 10.79 -8.37 18.26
CA MET A 67 9.76 -9.30 18.73
C MET A 67 9.61 -9.17 20.25
N ALA A 68 8.38 -8.96 20.72
CA ALA A 68 7.98 -9.38 22.06
C ALA A 68 7.51 -10.83 21.95
N GLU A 69 8.46 -11.76 22.10
CA GLU A 69 8.21 -13.19 21.98
C GLU A 69 7.46 -13.69 23.21
N LEU A 70 6.25 -14.21 23.01
CA LEU A 70 5.39 -14.74 24.06
C LEU A 70 5.91 -16.09 24.57
N GLU A 71 6.05 -16.21 25.88
CA GLU A 71 6.43 -17.42 26.58
C GLU A 71 5.21 -18.20 27.11
N GLU A 72 5.42 -19.42 27.60
CA GLU A 72 4.35 -20.25 28.18
C GLU A 72 3.64 -19.55 29.35
N GLY A 73 4.38 -18.75 30.12
CA GLY A 73 3.84 -17.94 31.22
C GLY A 73 2.83 -16.89 30.75
N ASP A 74 3.03 -16.30 29.57
CA ASP A 74 2.13 -15.31 28.99
C ASP A 74 0.83 -15.97 28.50
N ILE A 75 0.95 -17.14 27.86
CA ILE A 75 -0.22 -17.88 27.34
C ILE A 75 -1.09 -18.41 28.48
N SER A 76 -0.47 -18.86 29.58
CA SER A 76 -1.17 -19.36 30.77
C SER A 76 -1.61 -18.25 31.74
N ALA A 77 -1.39 -16.98 31.39
CA ALA A 77 -1.63 -15.82 32.25
C ALA A 77 -0.97 -15.90 33.65
N LYS A 78 0.12 -16.67 33.76
CA LYS A 78 0.98 -16.69 34.96
C LYS A 78 1.84 -15.42 35.03
N LEU A 79 2.21 -14.88 33.88
CA LEU A 79 2.85 -13.58 33.74
C LEU A 79 1.80 -12.52 33.47
N ASN A 80 2.05 -11.32 33.99
CA ASN A 80 1.19 -10.16 33.77
C ASN A 80 1.62 -9.47 32.47
N ASP A 81 0.72 -9.45 31.50
CA ASP A 81 0.91 -8.85 30.17
C ASP A 81 1.30 -7.36 30.24
N TYR A 82 0.64 -6.58 31.08
CA TYR A 82 0.96 -5.17 31.32
C TYR A 82 2.40 -5.02 31.86
N GLY A 83 2.79 -5.85 32.82
CA GLY A 83 4.11 -5.83 33.43
C GLY A 83 5.24 -6.12 32.44
N GLU A 84 5.06 -7.15 31.61
CA GLU A 84 6.04 -7.52 30.59
C GLU A 84 6.14 -6.49 29.46
N LEU A 85 5.00 -6.01 28.95
CA LEU A 85 4.98 -4.96 27.92
C LEU A 85 5.60 -3.65 28.43
N ARG A 86 5.36 -3.30 29.70
CA ARG A 86 6.01 -2.15 30.35
C ARG A 86 7.53 -2.31 30.39
N ARG A 87 8.02 -3.47 30.82
CA ARG A 87 9.46 -3.78 30.91
C ARG A 87 10.12 -3.60 29.54
N LEU A 88 9.53 -4.17 28.50
CA LEU A 88 10.05 -4.09 27.13
C LEU A 88 10.01 -2.66 26.58
N CYS A 89 8.91 -1.93 26.78
CA CYS A 89 8.80 -0.55 26.31
C CYS A 89 9.80 0.39 27.00
N LEU A 90 10.07 0.20 28.30
CA LEU A 90 11.09 0.95 29.02
C LEU A 90 12.51 0.66 28.49
N GLN A 91 12.78 -0.60 28.11
CA GLN A 91 14.04 -0.98 27.48
C GLN A 91 14.20 -0.32 26.10
N ILE A 92 13.16 -0.38 25.25
CA ILE A 92 13.16 0.27 23.94
C ILE A 92 13.39 1.79 24.09
N ARG A 93 12.72 2.44 25.05
CA ARG A 93 12.93 3.86 25.34
C ARG A 93 14.38 4.15 25.68
N LYS A 94 14.99 3.34 26.55
CA LYS A 94 16.37 3.53 26.99
C LYS A 94 17.36 3.38 25.83
N ASP A 95 17.17 2.39 24.98
CA ASP A 95 18.17 2.00 23.99
C ASP A 95 18.00 2.73 22.65
N ARG A 96 16.77 3.11 22.28
CA ARG A 96 16.45 3.72 20.96
C ARG A 96 15.78 5.08 21.05
N ASN A 97 15.16 5.44 22.18
CA ASN A 97 14.42 6.70 22.38
C ASN A 97 13.51 7.11 21.20
N PRO A 98 12.56 6.26 20.76
CA PRO A 98 11.71 6.57 19.62
C PRO A 98 10.64 7.61 19.97
N SER A 99 10.12 8.31 18.95
CA SER A 99 8.99 9.25 19.09
C SER A 99 7.63 8.55 19.11
N VAL A 100 7.57 7.28 18.67
CA VAL A 100 6.38 6.42 18.75
C VAL A 100 6.79 4.96 18.82
N ILE A 101 6.09 4.16 19.62
CA ILE A 101 6.16 2.69 19.58
C ILE A 101 4.88 2.17 18.92
N VAL A 102 5.02 1.44 17.83
CA VAL A 102 3.91 0.79 17.13
C VAL A 102 3.86 -0.67 17.55
N TRP A 103 2.79 -1.06 18.24
CA TRP A 103 2.52 -2.44 18.59
C TRP A 103 1.81 -3.14 17.45
N ILE A 104 2.39 -4.25 17.00
CA ILE A 104 1.78 -5.13 16.01
C ILE A 104 1.16 -6.32 16.73
N GLY A 105 -0.18 -6.35 16.75
CA GLY A 105 -0.95 -7.51 17.21
C GLY A 105 -0.86 -8.64 16.20
N THR A 106 -0.64 -9.87 16.69
CA THR A 106 -0.45 -11.08 15.88
C THR A 106 -1.56 -12.10 16.15
N CYS A 107 -1.56 -13.22 15.41
CA CYS A 107 -2.60 -14.25 15.56
C CYS A 107 -2.73 -14.74 17.02
N THR A 108 -1.61 -14.86 17.75
CA THR A 108 -1.64 -15.33 19.13
C THR A 108 -2.30 -14.33 20.07
N THR A 109 -2.03 -13.02 19.94
CA THR A 109 -2.66 -11.98 20.78
C THR A 109 -4.16 -11.94 20.55
N GLU A 110 -4.61 -12.21 19.32
CA GLU A 110 -6.03 -12.30 18.98
C GLU A 110 -6.72 -13.55 19.56
N ILE A 111 -6.01 -14.68 19.62
CA ILE A 111 -6.56 -15.94 20.14
C ILE A 111 -6.71 -15.87 21.66
N ILE A 112 -5.66 -15.43 22.37
CA ILE A 112 -5.68 -15.31 23.84
C ILE A 112 -6.42 -14.07 24.34
N LYS A 113 -6.93 -13.22 23.42
CA LYS A 113 -7.68 -12.00 23.72
C LYS A 113 -6.89 -11.00 24.58
N MET A 114 -5.60 -10.83 24.27
CA MET A 114 -4.76 -9.80 24.91
C MET A 114 -5.26 -8.41 24.51
N ASP A 115 -5.67 -7.61 25.49
CA ASP A 115 -6.25 -6.28 25.28
C ASP A 115 -5.19 -5.20 25.03
N LEU A 116 -4.53 -5.29 23.86
CA LEU A 116 -3.51 -4.32 23.47
C LEU A 116 -4.06 -2.89 23.39
N GLU A 117 -5.28 -2.71 22.90
CA GLU A 117 -5.93 -1.40 22.75
C GLU A 117 -6.27 -0.75 24.10
N GLY A 118 -6.60 -1.55 25.13
CA GLY A 118 -6.83 -1.06 26.49
C GLY A 118 -5.53 -0.85 27.31
N ILE A 119 -4.48 -1.61 27.05
CA ILE A 119 -3.17 -1.47 27.72
C ILE A 119 -2.40 -0.25 27.20
N ALA A 120 -2.38 -0.04 25.88
CA ALA A 120 -1.54 0.97 25.24
C ALA A 120 -1.73 2.40 25.81
N PRO A 121 -2.94 2.94 26.02
CA PRO A 121 -3.12 4.30 26.56
C PRO A 121 -2.60 4.46 27.99
N LYS A 122 -2.70 3.40 28.81
CA LYS A 122 -2.20 3.40 30.19
C LYS A 122 -0.68 3.46 30.23
N LEU A 123 -0.02 2.62 29.45
CA LEU A 123 1.44 2.62 29.33
C LEU A 123 1.97 3.88 28.63
N GLU A 124 1.26 4.42 27.65
CA GLU A 124 1.62 5.69 27.02
C GLU A 124 1.67 6.83 28.05
N THR A 125 0.67 6.92 28.92
CA THR A 125 0.63 7.93 30.00
C THR A 125 1.78 7.74 30.99
N GLU A 126 2.14 6.49 31.28
CA GLU A 126 3.19 6.16 32.24
C GLU A 126 4.61 6.37 31.68
N ILE A 127 4.85 5.98 30.43
CA ILE A 127 6.17 5.98 29.79
C ILE A 127 6.44 7.31 29.08
N GLY A 128 5.41 8.06 28.71
CA GLY A 128 5.52 9.34 28.02
C GLY A 128 5.88 9.22 26.53
N ILE A 129 5.77 8.03 25.94
CA ILE A 129 5.94 7.78 24.51
C ILE A 129 4.61 7.30 23.93
N PRO A 130 4.12 7.91 22.83
CA PRO A 130 2.93 7.43 22.12
C PRO A 130 3.00 5.95 21.75
N ILE A 131 1.95 5.20 22.07
CA ILE A 131 1.81 3.78 21.69
C ILE A 131 0.66 3.65 20.70
N VAL A 132 0.95 3.12 19.52
CA VAL A 132 -0.05 2.92 18.46
C VAL A 132 -0.25 1.43 18.24
N VAL A 133 -1.48 0.94 18.39
CA VAL A 133 -1.79 -0.48 18.20
C VAL A 133 -2.32 -0.70 16.79
N ALA A 134 -1.70 -1.63 16.07
CA ALA A 134 -2.16 -2.12 14.79
C ALA A 134 -2.29 -3.64 14.83
N ARG A 135 -3.51 -4.15 14.72
CA ARG A 135 -3.81 -5.59 14.68
C ARG A 135 -3.61 -6.09 13.24
N ALA A 136 -2.37 -6.40 12.89
CA ALA A 136 -1.94 -6.78 11.54
C ALA A 136 -1.60 -8.29 11.47
N ASN A 137 -2.59 -9.14 11.72
CA ASN A 137 -2.41 -10.58 11.85
C ASN A 137 -2.86 -11.34 10.58
N GLY A 138 -2.37 -12.57 10.42
CA GLY A 138 -2.69 -13.44 9.27
C GLY A 138 -4.04 -14.16 9.34
N LEU A 139 -4.84 -13.98 10.40
CA LEU A 139 -6.22 -14.48 10.44
C LEU A 139 -7.15 -13.55 9.65
N ASP A 140 -6.86 -12.24 9.70
CA ASP A 140 -7.76 -11.20 9.19
C ASP A 140 -7.32 -10.58 7.86
N TYR A 141 -6.01 -10.54 7.58
CA TYR A 141 -5.46 -9.74 6.49
C TYR A 141 -4.33 -10.44 5.71
N ALA A 142 -4.04 -9.94 4.52
CA ALA A 142 -2.96 -10.38 3.63
C ALA A 142 -1.93 -9.27 3.38
N PHE A 143 -0.65 -9.60 3.52
CA PHE A 143 0.52 -8.81 3.11
C PHE A 143 0.41 -7.29 3.29
N THR A 144 0.16 -6.55 2.21
CA THR A 144 0.14 -5.07 2.18
C THR A 144 -0.99 -4.45 3.01
N GLN A 145 -2.04 -5.21 3.32
CA GLN A 145 -3.08 -4.77 4.27
C GLN A 145 -2.53 -4.53 5.68
N GLY A 146 -1.33 -5.04 6.01
CA GLY A 146 -0.64 -4.69 7.24
C GLY A 146 -0.41 -3.18 7.34
N GLU A 147 0.02 -2.54 6.25
CA GLU A 147 0.16 -1.09 6.19
C GLU A 147 -1.18 -0.39 6.41
N ASP A 148 -2.26 -0.90 5.82
CA ASP A 148 -3.60 -0.32 5.98
C ASP A 148 -4.05 -0.30 7.44
N THR A 149 -3.77 -1.37 8.20
CA THR A 149 -4.07 -1.38 9.64
C THR A 149 -3.24 -0.37 10.43
N VAL A 150 -1.95 -0.22 10.11
CA VAL A 150 -1.05 0.74 10.77
C VAL A 150 -1.46 2.17 10.45
N LEU A 151 -1.71 2.49 9.18
CA LEU A 151 -2.10 3.83 8.77
C LEU A 151 -3.48 4.19 9.33
N ALA A 152 -4.44 3.27 9.34
CA ALA A 152 -5.72 3.47 10.00
C ALA A 152 -5.54 3.83 11.49
N ALA A 153 -4.64 3.15 12.21
CA ALA A 153 -4.33 3.50 13.60
C ALA A 153 -3.66 4.88 13.73
N LEU A 154 -2.72 5.22 12.83
CA LEU A 154 -2.07 6.53 12.79
C LEU A 154 -3.04 7.68 12.46
N THR A 155 -4.13 7.43 11.72
CA THR A 155 -5.14 8.46 11.45
C THR A 155 -5.72 9.02 12.75
N HIS A 156 -5.78 8.27 13.84
CA HIS A 156 -6.27 8.75 15.14
C HIS A 156 -5.29 9.69 15.84
N ARG A 157 -4.00 9.64 15.47
CA ARG A 157 -2.92 10.46 16.07
C ARG A 157 -2.63 11.74 15.30
N CYS A 158 -3.15 11.88 14.09
CA CYS A 158 -2.99 13.08 13.27
C CYS A 158 -3.65 14.31 13.96
N PRO A 159 -3.03 15.51 13.94
CA PRO A 159 -3.64 16.71 14.53
C PRO A 159 -4.96 17.08 13.86
N GLU A 160 -5.87 17.73 14.59
CA GLU A 160 -7.15 18.20 14.03
C GLU A 160 -6.97 19.48 13.21
N HIS A 161 -7.53 19.50 12.01
CA HIS A 161 -7.61 20.72 11.22
C HIS A 161 -8.70 21.65 11.77
N ARG A 162 -8.28 22.76 12.39
CA ARG A 162 -9.19 23.81 12.85
C ARG A 162 -9.54 24.73 11.67
N ILE A 163 -10.81 24.72 11.25
CA ILE A 163 -11.31 25.76 10.35
C ILE A 163 -11.34 27.06 11.17
N SER A 164 -10.58 28.06 10.77
CA SER A 164 -10.71 29.40 11.34
C SER A 164 -12.09 29.95 10.94
N SER A 165 -13.08 29.75 11.80
CA SER A 165 -14.29 30.56 11.77
C SER A 165 -13.91 31.97 12.22
N ASP A 166 -13.92 32.91 11.28
CA ASP A 166 -13.99 34.33 11.58
C ASP A 166 -15.14 34.55 12.59
N LYS A 167 -14.78 34.99 13.81
CA LYS A 167 -15.59 35.63 14.89
C LYS A 167 -15.56 35.04 16.31
N GLN A 168 -14.71 34.05 16.65
CA GLN A 168 -14.67 33.54 18.04
C GLN A 168 -13.28 33.43 18.70
N CYS A 169 -12.25 34.14 18.22
CA CYS A 169 -10.91 34.12 18.83
C CYS A 169 -10.57 35.28 19.79
N GLN A 170 -11.50 36.20 20.10
CA GLN A 170 -11.17 37.32 21.01
C GLN A 170 -11.42 37.05 22.50
N ILE A 171 -12.09 35.96 22.88
CA ILE A 171 -12.48 35.74 24.29
C ILE A 171 -11.52 34.79 25.03
N ASP A 172 -10.96 33.77 24.37
CA ASP A 172 -10.18 32.72 25.05
C ASP A 172 -8.68 33.04 25.25
N GLN A 173 -8.18 34.18 24.75
CA GLN A 173 -6.76 34.55 24.89
C GLN A 173 -6.37 35.05 26.29
N LYS A 174 -7.33 35.30 27.20
CA LYS A 174 -7.03 35.86 28.53
C LYS A 174 -6.76 34.83 29.64
N ILE A 175 -6.93 33.52 29.40
CA ILE A 175 -7.00 32.54 30.52
C ILE A 175 -5.84 31.50 30.56
N PHE A 176 -5.01 31.36 29.52
CA PHE A 176 -3.92 30.35 29.53
C PHE A 176 -2.52 30.96 29.43
N PRO A 177 -1.61 30.75 30.41
CA PRO A 177 -0.24 31.25 30.37
C PRO A 177 0.66 30.43 29.41
N ASP A 178 0.92 31.04 28.26
CA ASP A 178 2.18 31.23 27.51
C ASP A 178 3.25 30.12 27.30
N LEU A 179 3.09 28.86 27.73
CA LEU A 179 4.08 27.79 27.44
C LEU A 179 3.69 26.82 26.32
N LEU A 180 2.39 26.54 26.10
CA LEU A 180 1.92 25.67 25.02
C LEU A 180 1.83 26.38 23.65
N THR A 181 1.77 27.70 23.65
CA THR A 181 1.61 28.51 22.44
C THR A 181 2.86 28.55 21.56
N LYS A 182 4.06 28.29 22.09
CA LYS A 182 5.32 28.34 21.31
C LYS A 182 5.58 27.08 20.49
N GLN A 183 5.11 25.90 20.92
CA GLN A 183 5.22 24.66 20.11
C GLN A 183 4.10 24.53 19.08
N ILE A 184 2.89 25.03 19.37
CA ILE A 184 1.77 25.01 18.43
C ILE A 184 1.99 25.98 17.25
N LYS A 185 2.77 27.06 17.44
CA LYS A 185 3.02 28.07 16.40
C LYS A 185 3.85 27.60 15.20
N LYS A 186 4.56 26.46 15.26
CA LYS A 186 5.39 26.00 14.13
C LYS A 186 4.63 25.26 13.03
N ASN A 187 3.39 24.84 13.27
CA ASN A 187 2.57 24.08 12.31
C ASN A 187 1.36 24.87 11.75
N TYR A 188 1.27 26.18 12.04
CA TYR A 188 0.30 27.04 11.37
C TYR A 188 0.86 27.45 10.01
N TRP A 189 0.33 26.83 8.96
CA TRP A 189 0.56 27.18 7.57
C TRP A 189 -0.09 28.53 7.27
N GLU A 190 0.58 29.63 7.61
CA GLU A 190 0.26 30.95 7.06
C GLU A 190 0.86 31.06 5.65
N ASP A 191 0.24 30.38 4.69
CA ASP A 191 0.42 30.67 3.26
C ASP A 191 -0.97 30.88 2.66
N LYS A 192 -1.34 32.17 2.52
CA LYS A 192 -2.61 32.63 1.95
C LYS A 192 -2.67 32.45 0.42
N SER A 193 -2.44 31.23 -0.11
CA SER A 193 -2.32 31.05 -1.57
C SER A 193 -3.09 29.91 -2.22
N ASP A 194 -4.02 29.23 -1.56
CA ASP A 194 -4.56 28.01 -2.17
C ASP A 194 -5.96 28.22 -2.77
N ASN A 195 -6.01 28.19 -4.11
CA ASN A 195 -7.24 28.17 -4.92
C ASN A 195 -8.09 26.90 -4.74
N HIS A 196 -7.70 25.99 -3.83
CA HIS A 196 -8.40 24.75 -3.53
C HIS A 196 -8.30 24.38 -2.04
N PRO A 197 -9.22 23.55 -1.50
CA PRO A 197 -9.13 23.04 -0.14
C PRO A 197 -7.89 22.15 0.11
N PRO A 198 -7.40 21.99 1.35
CA PRO A 198 -6.21 21.19 1.65
C PRO A 198 -6.33 19.74 1.17
N LEU A 199 -5.25 19.22 0.56
CA LEU A 199 -5.14 17.85 0.06
C LEU A 199 -4.11 17.06 0.89
N VAL A 200 -4.50 15.93 1.46
CA VAL A 200 -3.59 14.99 2.11
C VAL A 200 -3.57 13.67 1.34
N LEU A 201 -2.38 13.22 0.96
CA LEU A 201 -2.20 11.93 0.28
C LEU A 201 -1.94 10.84 1.32
N PHE A 202 -2.45 9.63 1.08
CA PHE A 202 -2.23 8.51 1.99
C PHE A 202 -1.77 7.23 1.28
N GLY A 203 -0.81 6.56 1.89
CA GLY A 203 -0.05 5.42 1.39
C GLY A 203 1.46 5.67 1.45
N SER A 204 2.19 4.71 2.00
CA SER A 204 3.64 4.76 2.10
C SER A 204 4.28 4.67 0.73
N LEU A 205 5.13 5.63 0.42
CA LEU A 205 5.99 5.65 -0.76
C LEU A 205 7.39 6.12 -0.38
N PRO A 206 8.44 5.71 -1.14
CA PRO A 206 9.76 6.30 -1.05
C PRO A 206 9.71 7.83 -1.20
N SER A 207 10.60 8.54 -0.51
CA SER A 207 10.64 10.01 -0.51
C SER A 207 10.84 10.62 -1.89
N THR A 208 11.61 9.94 -2.76
CA THR A 208 11.83 10.31 -4.16
C THR A 208 10.52 10.28 -4.94
N VAL A 209 9.74 9.20 -4.83
CA VAL A 209 8.46 9.02 -5.52
C VAL A 209 7.41 10.00 -5.00
N ALA A 210 7.32 10.18 -3.67
CA ALA A 210 6.41 11.16 -3.08
C ALA A 210 6.73 12.59 -3.58
N SER A 211 8.01 12.95 -3.68
CA SER A 211 8.44 14.25 -4.21
C SER A 211 8.11 14.44 -5.69
N GLN A 212 8.25 13.38 -6.50
CA GLN A 212 7.85 13.38 -7.91
C GLN A 212 6.33 13.61 -8.06
N LEU A 213 5.50 12.88 -7.31
CA LEU A 213 4.04 13.05 -7.34
C LEU A 213 3.60 14.44 -6.87
N ASN A 214 4.23 14.97 -5.81
CA ASN A 214 4.01 16.35 -5.35
C ASN A 214 4.33 17.36 -6.46
N LEU A 215 5.41 17.15 -7.22
CA LEU A 215 5.79 18.04 -8.32
C LEU A 215 4.78 17.97 -9.48
N GLU A 216 4.28 16.78 -9.83
CA GLU A 216 3.26 16.63 -10.86
C GLU A 216 1.93 17.31 -10.48
N LEU A 217 1.50 17.21 -9.22
CA LEU A 217 0.34 17.96 -8.73
C LEU A 217 0.59 19.47 -8.70
N LYS A 218 1.79 19.90 -8.30
CA LYS A 218 2.18 21.32 -8.29
C LYS A 218 2.11 21.94 -9.68
N ARG A 219 2.43 21.19 -10.74
CA ARG A 219 2.28 21.64 -12.14
C ARG A 219 0.81 21.89 -12.53
N GLN A 220 -0.12 21.21 -11.88
CA GLN A 220 -1.57 21.44 -12.03
C GLN A 220 -2.12 22.49 -11.06
N SER A 221 -1.25 23.26 -10.40
CA SER A 221 -1.64 24.23 -9.37
C SER A 221 -2.33 23.60 -8.16
N ILE A 222 -1.98 22.33 -7.85
CA ILE A 222 -2.47 21.61 -6.67
C ILE A 222 -1.33 21.44 -5.67
N ARG A 223 -1.52 21.94 -4.46
CA ARG A 223 -0.58 21.77 -3.34
C ARG A 223 -0.97 20.57 -2.49
N VAL A 224 0.02 19.73 -2.17
CA VAL A 224 -0.15 18.64 -1.18
C VAL A 224 0.17 19.20 0.20
N SER A 225 -0.83 19.22 1.08
CA SER A 225 -0.73 19.75 2.45
C SER A 225 -0.07 18.76 3.42
N GLY A 226 0.01 17.48 3.06
CA GLY A 226 0.72 16.47 3.86
C GLY A 226 0.56 15.05 3.34
N TRP A 227 1.28 14.13 3.98
CA TRP A 227 1.32 12.70 3.65
C TRP A 227 1.04 11.84 4.88
N LEU A 228 0.26 10.79 4.71
CA LEU A 228 0.05 9.74 5.71
C LEU A 228 0.56 8.40 5.16
N PRO A 229 1.70 7.86 5.63
CA PRO A 229 2.54 8.36 6.72
C PRO A 229 3.51 9.46 6.26
N ALA A 230 3.86 10.36 7.19
CA ALA A 230 4.95 11.32 7.04
C ALA A 230 6.32 10.64 7.24
N GLN A 231 7.43 11.37 7.04
CA GLN A 231 8.78 10.84 7.32
C GLN A 231 9.03 10.64 8.81
N ARG A 232 8.40 11.48 9.64
CA ARG A 232 8.45 11.42 11.10
C ARG A 232 7.04 11.38 11.68
N TYR A 233 6.86 10.66 12.77
CA TYR A 233 5.61 10.62 13.51
C TYR A 233 5.19 12.00 14.02
N THR A 234 6.17 12.82 14.40
CA THR A 234 5.95 14.21 14.83
C THR A 234 5.46 15.15 13.71
N GLU A 235 5.55 14.71 12.46
CA GLU A 235 5.16 15.46 11.25
C GLU A 235 3.85 14.95 10.62
N LEU A 236 3.06 14.16 11.38
CA LEU A 236 1.75 13.68 10.90
C LEU A 236 0.87 14.85 10.43
N PRO A 237 0.16 14.68 9.28
CA PRO A 237 -0.59 15.77 8.67
C PRO A 237 -1.83 16.13 9.48
N SER A 238 -2.26 17.38 9.40
CA SER A 238 -3.55 17.77 9.97
C SER A 238 -4.69 17.14 9.18
N LEU A 239 -5.66 16.56 9.87
CA LEU A 239 -6.83 15.89 9.29
C LEU A 239 -8.12 16.41 9.93
N GLY A 240 -9.22 16.44 9.18
CA GLY A 240 -10.50 16.95 9.69
C GLY A 240 -11.51 17.26 8.59
N LYS A 241 -12.62 17.89 9.01
CA LYS A 241 -13.65 18.38 8.08
C LYS A 241 -13.06 19.40 7.12
N GLY A 242 -13.44 19.30 5.85
CA GLY A 242 -12.99 20.20 4.78
C GLY A 242 -11.68 19.78 4.08
N ILE A 243 -10.96 18.81 4.64
CA ILE A 243 -9.76 18.24 4.00
C ILE A 243 -10.17 17.17 2.99
N TYR A 244 -9.54 17.22 1.83
CA TYR A 244 -9.65 16.17 0.82
C TYR A 244 -8.50 15.18 1.00
N VAL A 245 -8.80 13.90 0.82
CA VAL A 245 -7.82 12.81 0.90
C VAL A 245 -7.86 11.96 -0.35
N CYS A 246 -6.70 11.51 -0.82
CA CYS A 246 -6.61 10.62 -1.98
C CYS A 246 -5.55 9.54 -1.75
N GLY A 247 -5.91 8.29 -2.06
CA GLY A 247 -5.04 7.15 -1.88
C GLY A 247 -4.06 7.01 -3.04
N VAL A 248 -2.85 6.52 -2.76
CA VAL A 248 -1.85 6.19 -3.79
C VAL A 248 -1.66 4.69 -4.00
N ASN A 249 -2.16 3.86 -3.07
CA ASN A 249 -2.11 2.41 -3.14
C ASN A 249 -3.50 1.76 -3.00
N PRO A 250 -3.71 0.59 -3.63
CA PRO A 250 -5.00 -0.10 -3.67
C PRO A 250 -5.42 -0.80 -2.38
N PHE A 251 -4.49 -1.08 -1.48
CA PHE A 251 -4.74 -1.86 -0.26
C PHE A 251 -5.19 -1.03 0.95
N LEU A 252 -5.52 0.26 0.79
CA LEU A 252 -5.72 1.21 1.89
C LEU A 252 -7.20 1.46 2.26
N SER A 253 -8.02 0.42 2.17
CA SER A 253 -9.47 0.46 2.40
C SER A 253 -9.87 0.91 3.81
N ARG A 254 -9.23 0.35 4.84
CA ARG A 254 -9.51 0.66 6.25
C ARG A 254 -9.08 2.08 6.57
N THR A 255 -7.93 2.51 6.06
CA THR A 255 -7.40 3.86 6.18
C THR A 255 -8.36 4.86 5.54
N ALA A 256 -8.79 4.62 4.30
CA ALA A 256 -9.75 5.45 3.59
C ALA A 256 -11.08 5.56 4.37
N THR A 257 -11.60 4.44 4.84
CA THR A 257 -12.83 4.39 5.65
C THR A 257 -12.67 5.16 6.96
N THR A 258 -11.52 5.07 7.63
CA THR A 258 -11.24 5.75 8.89
C THR A 258 -11.11 7.26 8.69
N LEU A 259 -10.42 7.70 7.63
CA LEU A 259 -10.34 9.10 7.23
C LEU A 259 -11.73 9.70 6.97
N MET A 260 -12.61 8.99 6.26
CA MET A 260 -13.97 9.46 6.01
C MET A 260 -14.85 9.49 7.27
N ARG A 261 -14.94 8.35 7.97
CA ARG A 261 -15.94 8.16 9.04
C ARG A 261 -15.51 8.73 10.38
N ARG A 262 -14.22 8.65 10.72
CA ARG A 262 -13.71 9.07 12.04
C ARG A 262 -13.10 10.47 11.99
N ARG A 263 -12.48 10.87 10.87
CA ARG A 263 -11.88 12.20 10.70
C ARG A 263 -12.74 13.19 9.92
N GLY A 264 -13.77 12.73 9.21
CA GLY A 264 -14.66 13.61 8.43
C GLY A 264 -14.02 14.19 7.17
N CYS A 265 -12.94 13.56 6.68
CA CYS A 265 -12.28 13.95 5.44
C CYS A 265 -13.14 13.56 4.22
N LYS A 266 -12.97 14.26 3.10
CA LYS A 266 -13.60 13.93 1.82
C LYS A 266 -12.65 13.07 0.97
N LEU A 267 -13.00 11.79 0.75
CA LEU A 267 -12.21 10.90 -0.10
C LEU A 267 -12.43 11.21 -1.58
N ILE A 268 -11.34 11.40 -2.32
CA ILE A 268 -11.31 11.42 -3.78
C ILE A 268 -11.08 10.00 -4.25
N GLY A 269 -12.14 9.35 -4.75
CA GLY A 269 -12.03 8.07 -5.45
C GLY A 269 -11.38 8.29 -6.81
N ALA A 270 -10.19 7.73 -6.99
CA ALA A 270 -9.39 7.87 -8.20
C ALA A 270 -8.68 6.54 -8.52
N PRO A 271 -8.35 6.28 -9.81
CA PRO A 271 -7.43 5.22 -10.17
C PRO A 271 -6.06 5.44 -9.51
N PHE A 272 -5.29 4.40 -9.26
CA PHE A 272 -3.99 4.52 -8.61
C PHE A 272 -2.92 4.98 -9.61
N PRO A 273 -1.94 5.81 -9.18
CA PRO A 273 -0.92 6.37 -10.07
C PRO A 273 0.17 5.34 -10.44
N ILE A 274 -0.23 4.17 -10.93
CA ILE A 274 0.61 3.08 -11.43
C ILE A 274 0.44 3.04 -12.95
N GLY A 275 1.57 3.15 -13.67
CA GLY A 275 1.57 3.40 -15.11
C GLY A 275 1.25 4.86 -15.48
N PRO A 276 1.52 5.29 -16.72
CA PRO A 276 1.31 6.67 -17.15
C PRO A 276 -0.19 6.98 -17.33
N ASP A 277 -0.97 6.02 -17.80
CA ASP A 277 -2.43 6.07 -17.91
C ASP A 277 -3.10 6.19 -16.53
N GLY A 278 -2.64 5.41 -15.56
CA GLY A 278 -3.11 5.49 -14.17
C GLY A 278 -2.74 6.81 -13.50
N THR A 279 -1.49 7.25 -13.70
CA THR A 279 -1.00 8.54 -13.18
C THR A 279 -1.80 9.72 -13.75
N ARG A 280 -2.06 9.73 -15.06
CA ARG A 280 -2.90 10.75 -15.69
C ARG A 280 -4.30 10.75 -15.08
N ALA A 281 -4.96 9.58 -15.03
CA ALA A 281 -6.32 9.48 -14.53
C ALA A 281 -6.44 9.87 -13.04
N TRP A 282 -5.42 9.54 -12.23
CA TRP A 282 -5.33 9.95 -10.84
C TRP A 282 -5.27 11.48 -10.70
N ILE A 283 -4.38 12.14 -11.45
CA ILE A 283 -4.25 13.60 -11.45
C ILE A 283 -5.53 14.26 -11.96
N GLU A 284 -6.12 13.77 -13.05
CA GLU A 284 -7.37 14.30 -13.61
C GLU A 284 -8.53 14.23 -12.62
N LYS A 285 -8.64 13.14 -11.85
CA LYS A 285 -9.66 13.01 -10.80
C LYS A 285 -9.46 13.99 -9.65
N ILE A 286 -8.21 14.23 -9.23
CA ILE A 286 -7.91 15.25 -8.21
C ILE A 286 -8.24 16.66 -8.75
N CYS A 287 -7.86 16.96 -9.99
CA CYS A 287 -8.21 18.23 -10.66
C CYS A 287 -9.72 18.42 -10.72
N SER A 288 -10.46 17.38 -11.11
CA SER A 288 -11.93 17.40 -11.16
C SER A 288 -12.56 17.65 -9.79
N ALA A 289 -12.05 17.03 -8.72
CA ALA A 289 -12.53 17.25 -7.36
C ALA A 289 -12.35 18.71 -6.88
N PHE A 290 -11.35 19.43 -7.42
CA PHE A 290 -11.09 20.84 -7.14
C PHE A 290 -11.60 21.80 -8.22
N SER A 291 -12.32 21.30 -9.24
CA SER A 291 -12.79 22.11 -10.37
C SER A 291 -11.66 22.84 -11.12
N ILE A 292 -10.48 22.22 -11.18
CA ILE A 292 -9.31 22.70 -11.91
C ILE A 292 -9.26 21.98 -13.28
N GLN A 293 -8.98 22.72 -14.34
CA GLN A 293 -8.78 22.13 -15.68
C GLN A 293 -7.35 21.59 -15.80
N PRO A 294 -7.16 20.28 -16.09
CA PRO A 294 -5.84 19.69 -16.25
C PRO A 294 -5.13 20.26 -17.49
N LYS A 295 -3.85 20.57 -17.38
CA LYS A 295 -3.03 21.16 -18.44
C LYS A 295 -1.88 20.23 -18.84
N GLY A 296 -1.77 19.93 -20.13
CA GLY A 296 -0.61 19.22 -20.71
C GLY A 296 -0.43 17.75 -20.30
N LEU A 297 -1.40 17.14 -19.60
CA LEU A 297 -1.28 15.75 -19.13
C LEU A 297 -1.30 14.72 -20.25
N GLU A 298 -2.09 14.95 -21.30
CA GLU A 298 -2.17 14.06 -22.46
C GLU A 298 -0.86 14.03 -23.26
N GLU A 299 -0.27 15.20 -23.51
CA GLU A 299 1.04 15.29 -24.15
C GLU A 299 2.11 14.60 -23.30
N ARG A 300 2.07 14.81 -21.98
CA ARG A 300 2.98 14.16 -21.03
C ARG A 300 2.84 12.63 -21.06
N GLU A 301 1.62 12.10 -21.07
CA GLU A 301 1.36 10.66 -21.18
C GLU A 301 1.92 10.10 -22.50
N ASN A 302 1.65 10.77 -23.62
CA ASN A 302 2.12 10.35 -24.95
C ASN A 302 3.65 10.37 -25.05
N GLN A 303 4.31 11.36 -24.47
CA GLN A 303 5.78 11.41 -24.39
C GLN A 303 6.34 10.19 -23.63
N VAL A 304 5.71 9.80 -22.52
CA VAL A 304 6.13 8.63 -21.76
C VAL A 304 5.94 7.36 -22.58
N TRP A 305 4.77 7.15 -23.19
CA TRP A 305 4.52 5.98 -24.05
C TRP A 305 5.52 5.88 -25.22
N ASN A 306 5.88 6.99 -25.85
CA ASN A 306 6.87 7.00 -26.93
C ASN A 306 8.26 6.54 -26.48
N ASN A 307 8.65 6.80 -25.24
CA ASN A 307 9.94 6.37 -24.69
C ASN A 307 9.97 4.89 -24.27
N LEU A 308 8.83 4.19 -24.32
CA LEU A 308 8.68 2.82 -23.86
C LEU A 308 8.48 1.80 -24.99
N ARG A 309 8.58 2.24 -26.26
CA ARG A 309 8.30 1.42 -27.46
C ARG A 309 9.00 0.07 -27.45
N ASP A 310 10.30 0.04 -27.10
CA ASP A 310 11.08 -1.19 -27.07
C ASP A 310 10.50 -2.24 -26.09
N TYR A 311 10.02 -1.80 -24.93
CA TYR A 311 9.36 -2.68 -23.97
C TYR A 311 7.96 -3.10 -24.44
N LEU A 312 7.22 -2.17 -25.07
CA LEU A 312 5.87 -2.43 -25.58
C LEU A 312 5.89 -3.47 -26.71
N ASP A 313 6.88 -3.41 -27.59
CA ASP A 313 7.01 -4.37 -28.69
C ASP A 313 7.30 -5.79 -28.18
N LEU A 314 8.03 -5.93 -27.07
CA LEU A 314 8.23 -7.23 -26.42
C LEU A 314 6.96 -7.78 -25.75
N LEU A 315 6.14 -6.90 -25.16
CA LEU A 315 4.95 -7.29 -24.41
C LEU A 315 3.71 -7.50 -25.30
N ARG A 316 3.65 -6.90 -26.47
CA ARG A 316 2.46 -6.91 -27.33
C ARG A 316 2.06 -8.34 -27.69
N GLY A 317 0.80 -8.68 -27.40
CA GLY A 317 0.21 -9.98 -27.69
C GLY A 317 0.60 -11.09 -26.70
N LYS A 318 1.50 -10.84 -25.75
CA LYS A 318 1.84 -11.81 -24.70
C LYS A 318 0.75 -11.89 -23.64
N SER A 319 0.55 -13.07 -23.12
CA SER A 319 -0.42 -13.35 -22.07
C SER A 319 0.19 -13.24 -20.67
N VAL A 320 -0.61 -12.82 -19.68
CA VAL A 320 -0.20 -12.74 -18.28
C VAL A 320 -1.28 -13.31 -17.35
N PHE A 321 -0.83 -14.00 -16.32
CA PHE A 321 -1.66 -14.56 -15.26
C PHE A 321 -1.23 -14.02 -13.90
N PHE A 322 -2.15 -13.43 -13.13
CA PHE A 322 -1.88 -12.97 -11.77
C PHE A 322 -2.44 -13.98 -10.77
N MET A 323 -1.57 -14.58 -9.95
CA MET A 323 -2.04 -15.51 -8.91
C MET A 323 -2.69 -14.80 -7.71
N GLY A 324 -2.31 -13.54 -7.44
CA GLY A 324 -2.88 -12.73 -6.36
C GLY A 324 -2.17 -12.90 -5.02
N ASP A 325 -1.56 -11.82 -4.52
CA ASP A 325 -0.83 -11.81 -3.26
C ASP A 325 -0.77 -10.46 -2.51
N ASN A 326 -0.85 -9.32 -3.20
CA ASN A 326 -0.46 -8.01 -2.65
C ASN A 326 -1.43 -6.84 -2.95
N LEU A 327 -2.54 -7.10 -3.64
CA LEU A 327 -3.63 -6.16 -3.97
C LEU A 327 -3.28 -5.13 -5.06
N LEU A 328 -2.08 -5.16 -5.66
CA LEU A 328 -1.72 -4.31 -6.82
C LEU A 328 -2.26 -4.85 -8.14
N GLU A 329 -2.80 -6.07 -8.17
CA GLU A 329 -3.03 -6.87 -9.36
C GLU A 329 -4.02 -6.21 -10.32
N ILE A 330 -5.07 -5.54 -9.83
CA ILE A 330 -6.03 -4.83 -10.71
C ILE A 330 -5.35 -3.69 -11.45
N SER A 331 -4.57 -2.88 -10.74
CA SER A 331 -3.89 -1.72 -11.32
C SER A 331 -2.76 -2.11 -12.27
N LEU A 332 -2.01 -3.15 -11.92
CA LEU A 332 -0.99 -3.74 -12.78
C LEU A 332 -1.61 -4.39 -14.02
N SER A 333 -2.72 -5.12 -13.87
CA SER A 333 -3.45 -5.71 -14.99
C SER A 333 -3.94 -4.63 -15.96
N ARG A 334 -4.57 -3.58 -15.44
CA ARG A 334 -5.02 -2.44 -16.26
C ARG A 334 -3.86 -1.83 -17.04
N PHE A 335 -2.74 -1.58 -16.37
CA PHE A 335 -1.54 -1.04 -17.02
C PHE A 335 -0.98 -2.00 -18.09
N LEU A 336 -0.90 -3.31 -17.82
CA LEU A 336 -0.38 -4.30 -18.76
C LEU A 336 -1.27 -4.50 -19.98
N ILE A 337 -2.59 -4.44 -19.81
CA ILE A 337 -3.55 -4.41 -20.92
C ILE A 337 -3.27 -3.20 -21.80
N ARG A 338 -3.03 -2.03 -21.18
CA ARG A 338 -2.67 -0.82 -21.91
C ARG A 338 -1.33 -0.96 -22.66
N CYS A 339 -0.40 -1.75 -22.13
CA CYS A 339 0.85 -2.12 -22.80
C CYS A 339 0.68 -3.12 -23.96
N GLY A 340 -0.52 -3.70 -24.12
CA GLY A 340 -0.85 -4.64 -25.20
C GLY A 340 -0.73 -6.12 -24.80
N MET A 341 -0.64 -6.43 -23.50
CA MET A 341 -0.73 -7.80 -23.01
C MET A 341 -2.19 -8.27 -22.90
N ILE A 342 -2.38 -9.59 -22.91
CA ILE A 342 -3.67 -10.25 -22.67
C ILE A 342 -3.66 -10.79 -21.23
N VAL A 343 -4.59 -10.34 -20.39
CA VAL A 343 -4.68 -10.83 -19.01
C VAL A 343 -5.68 -11.97 -18.95
N TYR A 344 -5.25 -13.16 -18.54
CA TYR A 344 -6.13 -14.32 -18.43
C TYR A 344 -6.93 -14.34 -17.12
N GLU A 345 -6.27 -14.09 -16.00
CA GLU A 345 -6.89 -14.07 -14.68
C GLU A 345 -6.22 -13.03 -13.79
N ILE A 346 -7.05 -12.35 -12.99
CA ILE A 346 -6.62 -11.43 -11.93
C ILE A 346 -7.00 -12.03 -10.59
N GLY A 347 -6.13 -12.88 -10.03
CA GLY A 347 -6.21 -13.28 -8.64
C GLY A 347 -5.93 -12.09 -7.72
N ILE A 348 -6.72 -11.93 -6.66
CA ILE A 348 -6.50 -10.89 -5.65
C ILE A 348 -6.85 -11.41 -4.24
N PRO A 349 -6.05 -11.11 -3.20
CA PRO A 349 -6.36 -11.56 -1.84
C PRO A 349 -7.69 -11.04 -1.29
N TYR A 350 -7.99 -9.78 -1.58
CA TYR A 350 -9.17 -9.06 -1.10
C TYR A 350 -9.53 -7.94 -2.07
N MET A 351 -10.82 -7.80 -2.39
CA MET A 351 -11.34 -6.77 -3.30
C MET A 351 -12.29 -5.82 -2.56
N ASP A 352 -11.88 -4.57 -2.37
CA ASP A 352 -12.79 -3.51 -1.97
C ASP A 352 -13.31 -2.78 -3.21
N GLU A 353 -14.45 -3.25 -3.72
CA GLU A 353 -15.10 -2.68 -4.90
C GLU A 353 -15.41 -1.18 -4.73
N ARG A 354 -15.62 -0.69 -3.50
CA ARG A 354 -15.93 0.73 -3.26
C ARG A 354 -14.68 1.58 -3.33
N TYR A 355 -13.61 1.14 -2.68
CA TYR A 355 -12.34 1.87 -2.68
C TYR A 355 -11.68 1.82 -4.08
N GLN A 356 -11.74 0.68 -4.76
CA GLN A 356 -11.16 0.49 -6.10
C GLN A 356 -12.14 0.76 -7.24
N ALA A 357 -13.34 1.30 -6.98
CA ALA A 357 -14.37 1.56 -8.00
C ALA A 357 -13.84 2.32 -9.23
N SER A 358 -13.00 3.33 -9.01
CA SER A 358 -12.41 4.11 -10.10
C SER A 358 -11.35 3.34 -10.89
N GLU A 359 -10.58 2.47 -10.22
CA GLU A 359 -9.61 1.60 -10.89
C GLU A 359 -10.33 0.53 -11.73
N LEU A 360 -11.40 -0.07 -11.22
CA LEU A 360 -12.23 -1.04 -11.95
C LEU A 360 -12.89 -0.41 -13.18
N ALA A 361 -13.41 0.82 -13.05
CA ALA A 361 -13.93 1.56 -14.19
C ALA A 361 -12.85 1.86 -15.24
N LEU A 362 -11.64 2.23 -14.80
CA LEU A 362 -10.51 2.46 -15.71
C LEU A 362 -10.09 1.16 -16.40
N LEU A 363 -10.02 0.03 -15.68
CA LEU A 363 -9.76 -1.29 -16.24
C LEU A 363 -10.77 -1.64 -17.33
N GLN A 364 -12.07 -1.52 -17.05
CA GLN A 364 -13.13 -1.81 -18.03
C GLN A 364 -13.01 -0.92 -19.27
N SER A 365 -12.78 0.39 -19.09
CA SER A 365 -12.57 1.31 -20.21
C SER A 365 -11.33 0.98 -21.03
N THR A 366 -10.29 0.45 -20.38
CA THR A 366 -9.02 0.06 -20.99
C THR A 366 -9.20 -1.22 -21.81
N CYS A 367 -9.92 -2.22 -21.29
CA CYS A 367 -10.30 -3.43 -22.06
C CYS A 367 -11.06 -3.07 -23.34
N ASN A 368 -12.08 -2.21 -23.21
CA ASN A 368 -12.86 -1.72 -24.36
C ASN A 368 -12.00 -0.99 -25.39
N LYS A 369 -11.07 -0.13 -24.93
CA LYS A 369 -10.18 0.64 -25.82
C LYS A 369 -9.16 -0.26 -26.53
N MET A 370 -8.68 -1.30 -25.86
CA MET A 370 -7.71 -2.26 -26.38
C MET A 370 -8.35 -3.43 -27.13
N HIS A 371 -9.69 -3.49 -27.18
CA HIS A 371 -10.47 -4.56 -27.83
C HIS A 371 -10.14 -5.95 -27.28
N ILE A 372 -9.95 -6.04 -25.96
CA ILE A 372 -9.77 -7.32 -25.27
C ILE A 372 -10.98 -7.60 -24.37
N PRO A 373 -11.35 -8.88 -24.17
CA PRO A 373 -12.40 -9.24 -23.24
C PRO A 373 -12.03 -8.86 -21.81
N MET A 374 -13.03 -8.57 -20.99
CA MET A 374 -12.80 -8.28 -19.58
C MET A 374 -12.21 -9.52 -18.88
N PRO A 375 -11.06 -9.41 -18.19
CA PRO A 375 -10.47 -10.55 -17.51
C PRO A 375 -11.32 -11.01 -16.32
N ARG A 376 -11.22 -12.29 -15.98
CA ARG A 376 -11.81 -12.88 -14.77
C ARG A 376 -11.08 -12.34 -13.54
N ILE A 377 -11.82 -11.83 -12.56
CA ILE A 377 -11.28 -11.39 -11.28
C ILE A 377 -11.65 -12.44 -10.22
N VAL A 378 -10.64 -13.02 -9.58
CA VAL A 378 -10.81 -14.08 -8.57
C VAL A 378 -10.34 -13.57 -7.21
N GLU A 379 -11.29 -13.23 -6.35
CA GLU A 379 -11.00 -12.93 -4.95
C GLU A 379 -10.74 -14.22 -4.16
N LYS A 380 -9.80 -14.17 -3.20
CA LYS A 380 -9.43 -15.33 -2.35
C LYS A 380 -9.15 -16.58 -3.20
N PRO A 381 -8.19 -16.50 -4.14
CA PRO A 381 -7.93 -17.59 -5.07
C PRO A 381 -7.52 -18.88 -4.35
N ASP A 382 -7.74 -20.00 -5.02
CA ASP A 382 -7.15 -21.28 -4.66
C ASP A 382 -5.95 -21.55 -5.57
N ASN A 383 -4.74 -21.46 -5.01
CA ASN A 383 -3.51 -21.64 -5.80
C ASN A 383 -3.46 -23.02 -6.46
N TYR A 384 -4.06 -24.08 -5.89
CA TYR A 384 -4.09 -25.39 -6.53
C TYR A 384 -4.90 -25.33 -7.83
N ASN A 385 -6.07 -24.71 -7.81
CA ASN A 385 -6.92 -24.55 -8.99
C ASN A 385 -6.28 -23.60 -10.01
N GLN A 386 -5.62 -22.54 -9.57
CA GLN A 386 -4.88 -21.63 -10.45
C GLN A 386 -3.75 -22.35 -11.20
N ILE A 387 -3.02 -23.26 -10.54
CA ILE A 387 -2.01 -24.07 -11.21
C ILE A 387 -2.64 -24.94 -12.31
N GLN A 388 -3.83 -25.51 -12.11
CA GLN A 388 -4.52 -26.26 -13.16
C GLN A 388 -4.92 -25.36 -14.33
N ARG A 389 -5.50 -24.18 -14.05
CA ARG A 389 -5.86 -23.21 -15.10
C ARG A 389 -4.65 -22.74 -15.89
N MET A 390 -3.51 -22.49 -15.24
CA MET A 390 -2.28 -22.11 -15.94
C MET A 390 -1.72 -23.24 -16.82
N ARG A 391 -1.94 -24.51 -16.48
CA ARG A 391 -1.58 -25.64 -17.35
C ARG A 391 -2.42 -25.70 -18.62
N GLU A 392 -3.69 -25.31 -18.54
CA GLU A 392 -4.60 -25.27 -19.69
C GLU A 392 -4.38 -24.04 -20.56
N LEU A 393 -4.09 -22.89 -19.93
CA LEU A 393 -3.98 -21.60 -20.60
C LEU A 393 -2.57 -21.27 -21.10
N GLU A 394 -1.54 -21.92 -20.54
CA GLU A 394 -0.12 -21.74 -20.87
C GLU A 394 0.30 -20.26 -21.00
N PRO A 395 0.21 -19.45 -19.92
CA PRO A 395 0.50 -18.02 -20.00
C PRO A 395 1.97 -17.75 -20.31
N ASP A 396 2.26 -16.71 -21.11
CA ASP A 396 3.62 -16.26 -21.39
C ASP A 396 4.33 -15.75 -20.12
N LEU A 397 3.57 -15.25 -19.14
CA LEU A 397 4.08 -14.74 -17.87
C LEU A 397 3.11 -15.02 -16.72
N ALA A 398 3.61 -15.62 -15.64
CA ALA A 398 2.90 -15.73 -14.38
C ALA A 398 3.48 -14.76 -13.35
N ILE A 399 2.65 -13.86 -12.80
CA ILE A 399 3.01 -13.03 -11.66
C ILE A 399 2.56 -13.75 -10.39
N THR A 400 3.52 -14.18 -9.58
CA THR A 400 3.27 -15.09 -8.45
C THR A 400 4.27 -14.91 -7.31
N GLY A 401 3.93 -15.42 -6.13
CA GLY A 401 4.85 -15.47 -5.00
C GLY A 401 6.02 -16.44 -5.20
N MET A 402 7.06 -16.29 -4.39
CA MET A 402 8.28 -17.10 -4.49
C MET A 402 8.05 -18.61 -4.31
N ALA A 403 6.99 -19.00 -3.63
CA ALA A 403 6.61 -20.41 -3.45
C ALA A 403 6.38 -21.14 -4.79
N HIS A 404 5.82 -20.46 -5.78
CA HIS A 404 5.45 -21.06 -7.07
C HIS A 404 6.36 -20.64 -8.23
N ALA A 405 7.19 -19.60 -8.05
CA ALA A 405 8.07 -19.08 -9.08
C ALA A 405 8.98 -20.17 -9.69
N ASN A 406 9.87 -20.76 -8.88
CA ASN A 406 10.79 -21.81 -9.38
C ASN A 406 10.05 -23.07 -9.90
N PRO A 407 9.01 -23.60 -9.22
CA PRO A 407 8.23 -24.72 -9.75
C PRO A 407 7.56 -24.46 -11.10
N LEU A 408 7.15 -23.22 -11.39
CA LEU A 408 6.55 -22.85 -12.67
C LEU A 408 7.61 -22.66 -13.76
N GLU A 409 8.75 -22.03 -13.44
CA GLU A 409 9.88 -21.93 -14.37
C GLU A 409 10.37 -23.31 -14.81
N ALA A 410 10.45 -24.28 -13.88
CA ALA A 410 10.84 -25.65 -14.20
C ALA A 410 9.89 -26.34 -15.20
N ARG A 411 8.62 -25.88 -15.25
CA ARG A 411 7.55 -26.34 -16.16
C ARG A 411 7.45 -25.49 -17.43
N GLY A 412 8.41 -24.58 -17.66
CA GLY A 412 8.45 -23.75 -18.86
C GLY A 412 7.56 -22.51 -18.84
N ILE A 413 6.95 -22.15 -17.70
CA ILE A 413 6.17 -20.91 -17.56
C ILE A 413 7.08 -19.83 -17.00
N ASN A 414 7.26 -18.73 -17.74
CA ASN A 414 8.06 -17.60 -17.24
C ASN A 414 7.35 -16.98 -16.03
N THR A 415 8.12 -16.62 -15.02
CA THR A 415 7.58 -16.06 -13.78
C THR A 415 8.19 -14.72 -13.44
N LYS A 416 7.35 -13.85 -12.88
CA LYS A 416 7.79 -12.66 -12.19
C LYS A 416 7.34 -12.70 -10.75
N TRP A 417 8.30 -12.79 -9.84
CA TRP A 417 8.00 -12.79 -8.41
C TRP A 417 7.33 -11.47 -7.99
N SER A 418 6.14 -11.58 -7.41
CA SER A 418 5.20 -10.49 -7.16
C SER A 418 5.64 -9.51 -6.09
N VAL A 419 6.36 -9.99 -5.07
CA VAL A 419 6.81 -9.17 -3.93
C VAL A 419 7.71 -8.00 -4.34
N GLU A 420 8.44 -8.09 -5.46
CA GLU A 420 9.28 -6.98 -5.96
C GLU A 420 8.45 -5.73 -6.28
N PHE A 421 7.19 -5.88 -6.71
CA PHE A 421 6.32 -4.74 -7.03
C PHE A 421 5.98 -3.87 -5.81
N THR A 422 6.00 -4.44 -4.61
CA THR A 422 5.72 -3.71 -3.36
C THR A 422 6.90 -2.81 -2.95
N PHE A 423 8.13 -3.20 -3.28
CA PHE A 423 9.35 -2.50 -2.87
C PHE A 423 9.94 -1.60 -3.96
N ALA A 424 9.62 -1.89 -5.22
CA ALA A 424 10.08 -1.09 -6.35
C ALA A 424 9.34 0.25 -6.44
N GLN A 425 10.00 1.23 -7.06
CA GLN A 425 9.37 2.49 -7.40
C GLN A 425 8.52 2.26 -8.65
N ILE A 426 7.20 2.16 -8.50
CA ILE A 426 6.28 1.85 -9.62
C ILE A 426 5.26 2.95 -9.91
N HIS A 427 5.22 3.99 -9.08
CA HIS A 427 4.22 5.06 -9.18
C HIS A 427 4.71 6.26 -10.00
N GLY A 428 3.78 6.97 -10.64
CA GLY A 428 4.06 8.20 -11.38
C GLY A 428 4.61 7.97 -12.80
N PHE A 429 4.72 9.06 -13.57
CA PHE A 429 5.20 9.02 -14.96
C PHE A 429 6.66 8.59 -15.10
N THR A 430 7.51 8.90 -14.12
CA THR A 430 8.96 8.71 -14.22
C THR A 430 9.36 7.24 -14.07
N ASN A 431 8.67 6.50 -13.20
CA ASN A 431 9.10 5.15 -12.79
C ASN A 431 8.48 4.03 -13.64
N VAL A 432 7.74 4.38 -14.71
CA VAL A 432 7.11 3.42 -15.62
C VAL A 432 8.15 2.54 -16.33
N LYS A 433 9.32 3.11 -16.64
CA LYS A 433 10.42 2.36 -17.23
C LYS A 433 10.89 1.23 -16.30
N ASP A 434 11.05 1.52 -15.02
CA ASP A 434 11.48 0.53 -14.02
C ASP A 434 10.40 -0.53 -13.81
N LEU A 435 9.12 -0.14 -13.82
CA LEU A 435 7.99 -1.07 -13.81
C LEU A 435 8.01 -2.04 -15.01
N LEU A 436 8.25 -1.54 -16.22
CA LEU A 436 8.36 -2.41 -17.41
C LEU A 436 9.65 -3.22 -17.42
N GLU A 437 10.74 -2.68 -16.89
CA GLU A 437 11.99 -3.41 -16.72
C GLU A 437 11.76 -4.66 -15.86
N LEU A 438 11.07 -4.51 -14.72
CA LEU A 438 10.68 -5.61 -13.84
C LEU A 438 9.89 -6.69 -14.57
N ILE A 439 8.87 -6.31 -15.33
CA ILE A 439 7.95 -7.23 -16.00
C ILE A 439 8.64 -7.95 -17.16
N THR A 440 9.47 -7.23 -17.92
CA THR A 440 10.16 -7.77 -19.11
C THR A 440 11.44 -8.52 -18.78
N ARG A 441 11.98 -8.39 -17.56
CA ARG A 441 13.23 -9.07 -17.13
C ARG A 441 13.20 -10.59 -17.35
N PRO A 442 12.17 -11.35 -16.89
CA PRO A 442 12.14 -12.80 -17.14
C PRO A 442 12.02 -13.15 -18.63
N LEU A 443 11.27 -12.36 -19.40
CA LEU A 443 11.09 -12.57 -20.85
C LEU A 443 12.43 -12.39 -21.60
N ARG A 444 13.15 -11.29 -21.34
CA ARG A 444 14.46 -11.01 -21.94
C ARG A 444 15.52 -12.04 -21.55
N ARG A 445 15.51 -12.47 -20.28
CA ARG A 445 16.42 -13.52 -19.79
C ARG A 445 16.21 -14.81 -20.57
N ASN A 446 14.96 -15.25 -20.68
CA ASN A 446 14.66 -16.54 -21.29
C ASN A 446 14.86 -16.48 -22.81
N ASP A 447 14.56 -15.36 -23.48
CA ASP A 447 14.92 -15.13 -24.89
C ASP A 447 16.42 -15.30 -25.15
N SER A 448 17.26 -14.82 -24.23
CA SER A 448 18.73 -14.95 -24.33
C SER A 448 19.24 -16.37 -24.07
N LEU A 449 18.41 -17.24 -23.49
CA LEU A 449 18.76 -18.62 -23.11
C LEU A 449 18.06 -19.68 -23.99
N ARG A 450 17.21 -19.26 -24.95
CA ARG A 450 16.41 -20.17 -25.80
C ARG A 450 17.26 -21.22 -26.53
N ASP A 451 18.43 -20.83 -27.00
CA ASP A 451 19.31 -21.69 -27.81
C ASP A 451 19.95 -22.84 -27.01
N LEU A 452 19.81 -22.86 -25.68
CA LEU A 452 20.30 -23.94 -24.82
C LEU A 452 19.39 -25.18 -24.81
N GLY A 453 18.16 -25.09 -25.34
CA GLY A 453 17.25 -26.23 -25.52
C GLY A 453 16.67 -26.86 -24.25
N TRP A 454 16.89 -26.28 -23.06
CA TRP A 454 16.48 -26.82 -21.76
C TRP A 454 15.40 -25.98 -21.09
N THR A 455 14.26 -25.77 -21.76
CA THR A 455 13.17 -24.92 -21.25
C THR A 455 12.16 -25.66 -20.36
N ASN A 456 12.05 -26.98 -20.47
CA ASN A 456 11.20 -27.81 -19.62
C ASN A 456 12.04 -28.94 -19.00
N LEU A 457 12.33 -28.82 -17.71
CA LEU A 457 13.25 -29.70 -16.98
C LEU A 457 12.52 -30.68 -16.07
N SER A 458 11.24 -30.45 -15.81
CA SER A 458 10.38 -31.37 -15.07
C SER A 458 9.49 -32.13 -16.05
N VAL A 459 9.86 -33.38 -16.36
CA VAL A 459 8.95 -34.36 -16.98
C VAL A 459 7.94 -34.85 -15.95
#